data_AF-C1MKU6-F1
#
_entry.id   AF-C1MKU6-F1
#
_cell.length_a   1.000
_cell.length_b   1.000
_cell.length_c   1.000
_cell.angle_alpha   90.00
_cell.angle_beta   90.00
_cell.angle_gamma   90.00
#
_symmetry.space_group_name_H-M   'P 1'
#
loop_
_entity.id
_entity.type
_entity.pdbx_description
1 polymer ?
#
loop_
_entity_poly.entity_id
_entity_poly.type
_entity_poly.pdbx_seq_one_letter_code
_entity_poly.pdbx_strand_id
1 'polypeptide(L)'
;MRNVNSAQSPCVDLQRKKRLQHSLHARFNTAINILLGAANAHDLRRWLTLLALCVSIILQYAIVLLPTSACGSCSGGAFLGSLFASAYVTAAGACFYIRPGPIAKHVFLGSLVSVIPASFTASTQVVISRLAAAVNAYGVDGAGIDPGQGLVHSTADTYALRGLKASNFRFDLMGQSHSKRSLDGPGILGTFCAVPIVPDGWTPAEVVPFWYVCNNYWGMFMDCDLAYKGVYNENDSYGWNSLSECLRKPEELIINANLTGSELLNPLMYFYQLDFAPNFDEVSATFFRKAITEASVFHRIMIRYDAPLLRLAQTQEPCCQILIKTTNDEAIIFSIVLVLPFVLACAWLNVYRFTFQHKFIEKASLLTRQHLKSIYLGHGR
;
A
#
# COMPACT_ATOMS: atom_id res chain seq x y z
N MET A 1 -8.80 -78.42 69.94
CA MET A 1 -9.95 -78.29 69.02
C MET A 1 -10.86 -77.16 69.51
N ARG A 2 -10.91 -76.03 68.79
CA ARG A 2 -12.12 -75.27 68.45
C ARG A 2 -11.69 -74.07 67.59
N ASN A 3 -11.84 -74.25 66.28
CA ASN A 3 -11.80 -73.18 65.29
C ASN A 3 -12.88 -72.16 65.62
N VAL A 4 -12.51 -70.91 65.89
CA VAL A 4 -13.44 -69.78 65.88
C VAL A 4 -13.24 -69.07 64.55
N ASN A 5 -14.02 -69.49 63.55
CA ASN A 5 -14.21 -68.71 62.33
C ASN A 5 -15.00 -67.45 62.71
N SER A 6 -14.32 -66.31 62.78
CA SER A 6 -14.97 -65.01 62.89
C SER A 6 -15.59 -64.65 61.53
N ALA A 7 -16.87 -64.97 61.36
CA ALA A 7 -17.67 -64.49 60.25
C ALA A 7 -17.74 -62.95 60.33
N GLN A 8 -17.07 -62.26 59.40
CA GLN A 8 -17.25 -60.82 59.20
C GLN A 8 -18.71 -60.57 58.82
N SER A 9 -19.39 -59.76 59.63
CA SER A 9 -20.79 -59.39 59.42
C SER A 9 -20.97 -58.67 58.07
N PRO A 10 -21.91 -59.11 57.21
CA PRO A 10 -22.14 -58.53 55.88
C PRO A 10 -22.58 -57.06 55.90
N CYS A 11 -22.96 -56.52 57.06
CA CYS A 11 -23.33 -55.11 57.21
C CYS A 11 -22.12 -54.15 57.22
N VAL A 12 -20.95 -54.59 57.70
CA VAL A 12 -19.75 -53.72 57.79
C VAL A 12 -19.12 -53.50 56.41
N ASP A 13 -19.12 -54.52 55.57
CA ASP A 13 -18.61 -54.44 54.19
C ASP A 13 -19.52 -53.61 53.27
N LEU A 14 -20.84 -53.68 53.48
CA LEU A 14 -21.81 -52.87 52.72
C LEU A 14 -21.68 -51.37 53.02
N GLN A 15 -21.43 -51.01 54.29
CA GLN A 15 -21.20 -49.63 54.69
C GLN A 15 -19.86 -49.08 54.20
N ARG A 16 -18.81 -49.93 54.15
CA ARG A 16 -17.50 -49.54 53.61
C ARG A 16 -17.55 -49.33 52.10
N LYS A 17 -18.26 -50.20 51.36
CA LYS A 17 -18.53 -50.03 49.92
C LYS A 17 -19.34 -48.77 49.63
N LYS A 18 -20.41 -48.47 50.39
CA LYS A 18 -21.20 -47.24 50.22
C LYS A 18 -20.38 -45.97 50.46
N ARG A 19 -19.51 -45.95 51.48
CA ARG A 19 -18.61 -44.80 51.74
C ARG A 19 -17.57 -44.59 50.64
N LEU A 20 -16.96 -45.67 50.14
CA LEU A 20 -16.03 -45.61 49.00
C LEU A 20 -16.73 -45.12 47.72
N GLN A 21 -17.95 -45.58 47.47
CA GLN A 21 -18.74 -45.21 46.29
C GLN A 21 -19.17 -43.73 46.32
N HIS A 22 -19.55 -43.21 47.48
CA HIS A 22 -19.83 -41.77 47.66
C HIS A 22 -18.57 -40.89 47.54
N SER A 23 -17.43 -41.33 48.09
CA SER A 23 -16.15 -40.63 47.95
C SER A 23 -15.67 -40.56 46.50
N LEU A 24 -15.85 -41.64 45.74
CA LEU A 24 -15.52 -41.67 44.31
C LEU A 24 -16.45 -40.79 43.47
N HIS A 25 -17.76 -40.80 43.75
CA HIS A 25 -18.72 -39.91 43.09
C HIS A 25 -18.41 -38.43 43.35
N ALA A 26 -18.08 -38.07 44.59
CA ALA A 26 -17.71 -36.71 44.95
C ALA A 26 -16.45 -36.25 44.18
N ARG A 27 -15.38 -37.06 44.18
CA ARG A 27 -14.14 -36.77 43.43
C ARG A 27 -14.36 -36.69 41.92
N PHE A 28 -15.25 -37.51 41.38
CA PHE A 28 -15.60 -37.50 39.96
C PHE A 28 -16.36 -36.23 39.57
N ASN A 29 -17.32 -35.79 40.39
CA ASN A 29 -18.04 -34.54 40.17
C ASN A 29 -17.14 -33.31 40.30
N THR A 30 -16.17 -33.31 41.23
CA THR A 30 -15.17 -32.24 41.34
C THR A 30 -14.29 -32.18 40.09
N ALA A 31 -13.83 -33.33 39.58
CA ALA A 31 -13.04 -33.39 38.35
C ALA A 31 -13.82 -32.90 37.12
N ILE A 32 -15.11 -33.24 37.02
CA ILE A 32 -16.01 -32.75 35.96
C ILE A 32 -16.18 -31.23 36.05
N ASN A 33 -16.39 -30.67 37.24
CA ASN A 33 -16.54 -29.23 37.42
C ASN A 33 -15.24 -28.45 37.13
N ILE A 34 -14.08 -29.03 37.45
CA ILE A 34 -12.77 -28.46 37.06
C ILE A 34 -12.59 -28.51 35.53
N LEU A 35 -12.99 -29.60 34.88
CA LEU A 35 -12.93 -29.72 33.41
C LEU A 35 -13.89 -28.75 32.70
N LEU A 36 -15.12 -28.57 33.22
CA LEU A 36 -16.10 -27.61 32.72
C LEU A 36 -15.64 -26.16 32.95
N GLY A 37 -15.06 -25.85 34.11
CA GLY A 37 -14.46 -24.56 34.39
C GLY A 37 -13.24 -24.27 33.49
N ALA A 38 -12.41 -25.28 33.21
CA ALA A 38 -11.28 -25.18 32.31
C ALA A 38 -11.70 -24.98 30.85
N ALA A 39 -12.82 -25.57 30.41
CA ALA A 39 -13.39 -25.37 29.08
C ALA A 39 -13.86 -23.91 28.88
N ASN A 40 -14.63 -23.37 29.85
CA ASN A 40 -15.11 -21.99 29.80
C ASN A 40 -13.95 -20.96 29.86
N ALA A 41 -12.91 -21.23 30.65
CA ALA A 41 -11.72 -20.39 30.70
C ALA A 41 -10.89 -20.44 29.40
N HIS A 42 -10.89 -21.59 28.72
CA HIS A 42 -10.24 -21.75 27.41
C HIS A 42 -10.93 -20.94 26.31
N ASP A 43 -12.25 -20.86 26.32
CA ASP A 43 -13.03 -20.09 25.35
C ASP A 43 -12.84 -18.58 25.52
N LEU A 44 -12.85 -18.09 26.76
CA LEU A 44 -12.56 -16.68 27.06
C LEU A 44 -11.15 -16.29 26.59
N ARG A 45 -10.15 -17.15 26.85
CA ARG A 45 -8.75 -16.90 26.48
C ARG A 45 -8.55 -16.80 24.95
N ARG A 46 -9.35 -17.50 24.15
CA ARG A 46 -9.30 -17.47 22.67
C ARG A 46 -9.83 -16.15 22.10
N TRP A 47 -10.99 -15.71 22.56
CA TRP A 47 -11.55 -14.42 22.16
C TRP A 47 -10.63 -13.26 22.56
N LEU A 48 -10.00 -13.36 23.75
CA LEU A 48 -8.99 -12.40 24.19
C LEU A 48 -7.75 -12.37 23.28
N THR A 49 -7.30 -13.51 22.75
CA THR A 49 -6.16 -13.52 21.81
C THR A 49 -6.49 -12.94 20.44
N LEU A 50 -7.70 -13.21 19.91
CA LEU A 50 -8.14 -12.59 18.66
C LEU A 50 -8.37 -11.09 18.83
N LEU A 51 -8.94 -10.68 19.96
CA LEU A 51 -9.11 -9.27 20.32
C LEU A 51 -7.74 -8.58 20.46
N ALA A 52 -6.76 -9.21 21.10
CA ALA A 52 -5.40 -8.68 21.20
C ALA A 52 -4.74 -8.50 19.83
N LEU A 53 -4.96 -9.42 18.89
CA LEU A 53 -4.52 -9.29 17.50
C LEU A 53 -5.14 -8.05 16.83
N CYS A 54 -6.48 -7.96 16.84
CA CYS A 54 -7.22 -6.87 16.20
C CYS A 54 -6.89 -5.50 16.81
N VAL A 55 -6.83 -5.42 18.15
CA VAL A 55 -6.46 -4.20 18.86
C VAL A 55 -5.04 -3.79 18.50
N SER A 56 -4.10 -4.73 18.40
CA SER A 56 -2.74 -4.38 18.01
C SER A 56 -2.63 -3.90 16.57
N ILE A 57 -3.45 -4.43 15.65
CA ILE A 57 -3.52 -3.93 14.27
C ILE A 57 -4.04 -2.48 14.28
N ILE A 58 -5.16 -2.23 14.96
CA ILE A 58 -5.75 -0.89 15.06
C ILE A 58 -4.76 0.09 15.69
N LEU A 59 -4.07 -0.32 16.76
CA LEU A 59 -3.08 0.50 17.45
C LEU A 59 -1.89 0.82 16.53
N GLN A 60 -1.44 -0.14 15.71
CA GLN A 60 -0.41 0.11 14.71
C GLN A 60 -0.82 1.21 13.73
N TYR A 61 -2.02 1.14 13.18
CA TYR A 61 -2.56 2.16 12.28
C TYR A 61 -2.67 3.51 13.00
N ALA A 62 -3.14 3.53 14.25
CA ALA A 62 -3.22 4.76 15.03
C ALA A 62 -1.84 5.39 15.27
N ILE A 63 -0.84 4.59 15.64
CA ILE A 63 0.54 5.06 15.88
C ILE A 63 1.13 5.71 14.62
N VAL A 64 0.84 5.15 13.45
CA VAL A 64 1.35 5.66 12.17
C VAL A 64 0.58 6.89 11.70
N LEU A 65 -0.76 6.85 11.80
CA LEU A 65 -1.62 7.88 11.24
C LEU A 65 -1.75 9.11 12.12
N LEU A 66 -1.65 9.00 13.46
CA LEU A 66 -1.80 10.15 14.37
C LEU A 66 -0.74 11.24 14.12
N PRO A 67 0.56 10.95 14.02
CA PRO A 67 1.55 11.98 13.72
C PRO A 67 1.37 12.57 12.32
N THR A 68 0.96 11.73 11.36
CA THR A 68 0.67 12.15 9.98
C THR A 68 -0.48 13.15 9.95
N SER A 69 -1.60 12.85 10.61
CA SER A 69 -2.78 13.73 10.65
C SER A 69 -2.54 14.99 11.50
N ALA A 70 -1.79 14.88 12.60
CA ALA A 70 -1.49 16.02 13.48
C ALA A 70 -0.71 17.15 12.78
N CYS A 71 0.11 16.82 11.77
CA CYS A 71 0.81 17.82 10.96
C CYS A 71 0.12 18.15 9.63
N GLY A 72 -1.16 17.79 9.45
CA GLY A 72 -1.89 18.04 8.21
C GLY A 72 -1.42 17.17 7.04
N SER A 73 -1.14 15.90 7.29
CA SER A 73 -0.67 14.92 6.29
C SER A 73 0.68 15.25 5.67
N CYS A 74 1.61 15.74 6.48
CA CYS A 74 2.98 16.04 6.04
C CYS A 74 3.90 14.80 6.05
N SER A 75 4.96 14.82 5.22
CA SER A 75 5.96 13.74 5.13
C SER A 75 6.69 13.47 6.45
N GLY A 76 6.97 14.52 7.24
CA GLY A 76 7.59 14.38 8.57
C GLY A 76 6.72 13.61 9.55
N GLY A 77 5.39 13.79 9.50
CA GLY A 77 4.44 13.04 10.31
C GLY A 77 4.39 11.56 9.92
N ALA A 78 4.37 11.25 8.62
CA ALA A 78 4.45 9.87 8.14
C ALA A 78 5.76 9.18 8.58
N PHE A 79 6.89 9.88 8.48
CA PHE A 79 8.18 9.36 8.93
C PHE A 79 8.22 9.07 10.44
N LEU A 80 7.79 10.03 11.27
CA LEU A 80 7.73 9.84 12.73
C LEU A 80 6.74 8.73 13.11
N GLY A 81 5.58 8.67 12.45
CA GLY A 81 4.60 7.60 12.63
C GLY A 81 5.19 6.22 12.33
N SER A 82 5.89 6.07 11.20
CA SER A 82 6.59 4.83 10.85
C SER A 82 7.70 4.46 11.85
N LEU A 83 8.44 5.44 12.38
CA LEU A 83 9.43 5.19 13.43
C LEU A 83 8.78 4.68 14.72
N PHE A 84 7.70 5.31 15.18
CA PHE A 84 6.97 4.85 16.36
C PHE A 84 6.35 3.47 16.16
N ALA A 85 5.85 3.20 14.95
CA ALA A 85 5.32 1.89 14.59
C ALA A 85 6.39 0.80 14.65
N SER A 86 7.57 1.05 14.09
CA SER A 86 8.71 0.14 14.18
C SER A 86 9.12 -0.10 15.63
N ALA A 87 9.22 0.97 16.43
CA ALA A 87 9.53 0.86 17.86
C ALA A 87 8.49 0.03 18.63
N TYR A 88 7.21 0.20 18.33
CA TYR A 88 6.13 -0.58 18.93
C TYR A 88 6.22 -2.07 18.55
N VAL A 89 6.49 -2.41 17.28
CA VAL A 89 6.70 -3.81 16.86
C VAL A 89 7.90 -4.42 17.59
N THR A 90 9.01 -3.68 17.70
CA THR A 90 10.21 -4.13 18.43
C THR A 90 9.92 -4.35 19.91
N ALA A 91 9.20 -3.43 20.56
CA ALA A 91 8.80 -3.55 21.95
C ALA A 91 7.85 -4.74 22.17
N ALA A 92 6.86 -4.94 21.29
CA ALA A 92 5.97 -6.08 21.33
C ALA A 92 6.72 -7.41 21.16
N GLY A 93 7.70 -7.46 20.25
CA GLY A 93 8.58 -8.61 20.04
C GLY A 93 9.45 -8.90 21.27
N ALA A 94 10.05 -7.89 21.87
CA ALA A 94 10.83 -8.02 23.11
C ALA A 94 9.95 -8.51 24.28
N CYS A 95 8.74 -7.98 24.43
CA CYS A 95 7.78 -8.45 25.43
C CYS A 95 7.39 -9.92 25.22
N PHE A 96 7.16 -10.34 23.97
CA PHE A 96 6.90 -11.73 23.64
C PHE A 96 8.08 -12.64 23.97
N TYR A 97 9.32 -12.21 23.70
CA TYR A 97 10.52 -12.97 24.00
C TYR A 97 10.77 -13.11 25.51
N ILE A 98 10.63 -12.02 26.27
CA ILE A 98 10.88 -12.01 27.73
C ILE A 98 9.74 -12.69 28.51
N ARG A 99 8.49 -12.50 28.08
CA ARG A 99 7.30 -13.06 28.72
C ARG A 99 6.45 -13.82 27.69
N PRO A 100 6.86 -15.03 27.30
CA PRO A 100 6.16 -15.81 26.30
C PRO A 100 4.75 -16.15 26.80
N GLY A 101 3.76 -15.56 26.14
CA GLY A 101 2.35 -15.73 26.45
C GLY A 101 1.49 -15.58 25.20
N PRO A 102 0.29 -16.19 25.17
CA PRO A 102 -0.55 -16.19 23.98
C PRO A 102 -1.02 -14.77 23.61
N ILE A 103 -1.29 -13.91 24.59
CA ILE A 103 -1.67 -12.50 24.34
C ILE A 103 -0.48 -11.74 23.73
N ALA A 104 0.70 -11.79 24.36
CA ALA A 104 1.90 -11.12 23.87
C ALA A 104 2.29 -11.57 22.44
N LYS A 105 2.10 -12.86 22.12
CA LYS A 105 2.28 -13.38 20.76
C LYS A 105 1.34 -12.73 19.75
N HIS A 106 0.04 -12.62 20.07
CA HIS A 106 -0.94 -12.05 19.15
C HIS A 106 -0.79 -10.53 19.01
N VAL A 107 -0.37 -9.83 20.07
CA VAL A 107 0.03 -8.42 19.98
C VAL A 107 1.21 -8.26 19.01
N PHE A 108 2.29 -9.05 19.21
CA PHE A 108 3.43 -9.00 18.31
C PHE A 108 3.05 -9.31 16.85
N LEU A 109 2.30 -10.40 16.60
CA LEU A 109 1.84 -10.75 15.25
C LEU A 109 0.97 -9.67 14.62
N GLY A 110 0.05 -9.08 15.39
CA GLY A 110 -0.82 -8.00 14.91
C GLY A 110 -0.01 -6.78 14.51
N SER A 111 0.95 -6.36 15.34
CA SER A 111 1.88 -5.26 15.04
C SER A 111 2.72 -5.54 13.78
N LEU A 112 3.26 -6.76 13.66
CA LEU A 112 4.16 -7.16 12.59
C LEU A 112 3.46 -7.20 11.22
N VAL A 113 2.23 -7.70 11.17
CA VAL A 113 1.48 -7.80 9.91
C VAL A 113 0.95 -6.44 9.45
N SER A 114 0.69 -5.52 10.39
CA SER A 114 0.09 -4.22 10.08
C SER A 114 1.10 -3.09 9.86
N VAL A 115 2.37 -3.24 10.26
CA VAL A 115 3.37 -2.16 10.16
C VAL A 115 3.59 -1.66 8.72
N ILE A 116 3.69 -2.57 7.77
CA ILE A 116 3.88 -2.26 6.35
C ILE A 116 2.63 -1.57 5.76
N PRO A 117 1.43 -2.19 5.79
CA PRO A 117 0.26 -1.55 5.22
C PRO A 117 -0.12 -0.25 5.93
N ALA A 118 0.07 -0.12 7.25
CA ALA A 118 -0.15 1.15 7.96
C ALA A 118 0.81 2.26 7.48
N SER A 119 2.11 1.94 7.31
CA SER A 119 3.11 2.89 6.80
C SER A 119 2.82 3.29 5.35
N PHE A 120 2.35 2.34 4.53
CA PHE A 120 1.88 2.61 3.19
C PHE A 120 0.69 3.58 3.21
N THR A 121 -0.35 3.32 4.01
CA THR A 121 -1.52 4.20 4.14
C THR A 121 -1.15 5.63 4.57
N ALA A 122 -0.22 5.81 5.52
CA ALA A 122 0.23 7.16 5.88
C ALA A 122 0.96 7.86 4.73
N SER A 123 1.85 7.15 4.04
CA SER A 123 2.53 7.70 2.85
C SER A 123 1.54 8.11 1.76
N THR A 124 0.51 7.30 1.53
CA THR A 124 -0.60 7.59 0.61
C THR A 124 -1.37 8.85 1.04
N GLN A 125 -1.65 9.03 2.34
CA GLN A 125 -2.32 10.25 2.82
C GLN A 125 -1.50 11.52 2.54
N VAL A 126 -0.16 11.45 2.63
CA VAL A 126 0.71 12.56 2.24
C VAL A 126 0.53 12.89 0.77
N VAL A 127 0.56 11.87 -0.10
CA VAL A 127 0.34 12.05 -1.55
C VAL A 127 -1.04 12.65 -1.84
N ILE A 128 -2.10 12.10 -1.24
CA ILE A 128 -3.47 12.61 -1.40
C ILE A 128 -3.58 14.06 -0.95
N SER A 129 -2.99 14.41 0.20
CA SER A 129 -3.04 15.79 0.71
C SER A 129 -2.32 16.77 -0.22
N ARG A 130 -1.19 16.36 -0.80
CA ARG A 130 -0.45 17.15 -1.78
C ARG A 130 -1.27 17.36 -3.06
N LEU A 131 -1.91 16.30 -3.55
CA LEU A 131 -2.78 16.36 -4.73
C LEU A 131 -4.02 17.25 -4.47
N ALA A 132 -4.59 17.17 -3.28
CA ALA A 132 -5.75 17.98 -2.90
C ALA A 132 -5.43 19.47 -2.71
N ALA A 133 -4.19 19.79 -2.35
CA ALA A 133 -3.70 21.16 -2.18
C ALA A 133 -3.12 21.78 -3.47
N ALA A 134 -3.22 21.07 -4.60
CA ALA A 134 -2.62 21.50 -5.86
C ALA A 134 -3.16 22.85 -6.34
N VAL A 135 -2.24 23.74 -6.72
CA VAL A 135 -2.58 25.02 -7.36
C VAL A 135 -2.79 24.79 -8.85
N ASN A 136 -3.98 25.11 -9.35
CA ASN A 136 -4.33 24.83 -10.74
C ASN A 136 -4.37 26.11 -11.59
N ALA A 137 -3.74 26.07 -12.76
CA ALA A 137 -3.75 27.15 -13.72
C ALA A 137 -4.73 26.81 -14.88
N TYR A 138 -5.91 27.42 -14.83
CA TYR A 138 -7.00 27.23 -15.80
C TYR A 138 -7.24 28.43 -16.73
N GLY A 139 -6.40 29.46 -16.68
CA GLY A 139 -6.66 30.70 -17.42
C GLY A 139 -7.89 31.46 -16.89
N VAL A 140 -8.31 32.49 -17.62
CA VAL A 140 -9.45 33.34 -17.24
C VAL A 140 -10.75 32.54 -17.33
N ASP A 141 -11.58 32.63 -16.30
CA ASP A 141 -12.91 31.98 -16.21
C ASP A 141 -12.94 30.46 -16.46
N GLY A 142 -11.82 29.77 -16.22
CA GLY A 142 -11.74 28.32 -16.40
C GLY A 142 -11.61 27.87 -17.86
N ALA A 143 -11.42 28.78 -18.81
CA ALA A 143 -11.44 28.50 -20.25
C ALA A 143 -10.17 27.80 -20.76
N GLY A 144 -9.18 27.56 -19.90
CA GLY A 144 -7.83 27.09 -20.22
C GLY A 144 -6.87 28.21 -20.60
N ILE A 145 -5.59 27.86 -20.61
CA ILE A 145 -4.48 28.77 -20.91
C ILE A 145 -4.10 28.60 -22.38
N ASP A 146 -4.11 29.71 -23.11
CA ASP A 146 -3.51 29.75 -24.43
C ASP A 146 -1.98 29.74 -24.28
N PRO A 147 -1.24 28.84 -24.96
CA PRO A 147 0.23 28.83 -24.91
C PRO A 147 0.86 30.21 -25.17
N GLY A 148 0.23 31.04 -26.00
CA GLY A 148 0.73 32.37 -26.39
C GLY A 148 0.50 33.46 -25.36
N GLN A 149 -0.39 33.24 -24.39
CA GLN A 149 -0.46 34.13 -23.22
C GLN A 149 0.80 34.01 -22.36
N GLY A 150 1.50 32.87 -22.46
CA GLY A 150 2.59 32.52 -21.57
C GLY A 150 2.17 32.54 -20.11
N LEU A 151 3.09 32.18 -19.23
CA LEU A 151 2.92 32.46 -17.80
C LEU A 151 4.19 33.10 -17.28
N VAL A 152 4.07 34.31 -16.79
CA VAL A 152 5.14 35.01 -16.08
C VAL A 152 5.02 34.62 -14.61
N HIS A 153 5.93 33.78 -14.13
CA HIS A 153 6.01 33.32 -12.73
C HIS A 153 4.79 32.53 -12.21
N SER A 154 4.34 31.50 -12.96
CA SER A 154 3.33 30.58 -12.43
C SER A 154 3.92 29.63 -11.40
N THR A 155 3.37 29.66 -10.19
CA THR A 155 3.61 28.67 -9.11
C THR A 155 2.60 27.52 -9.15
N ALA A 156 1.91 27.32 -10.27
CA ALA A 156 0.90 26.29 -10.39
C ALA A 156 1.52 24.89 -10.49
N ASP A 157 0.85 23.95 -9.83
CA ASP A 157 1.14 22.52 -9.83
C ASP A 157 0.58 21.82 -11.06
N THR A 158 -0.57 22.31 -11.56
CA THR A 158 -1.23 21.78 -12.76
C THR A 158 -1.62 22.87 -13.74
N TYR A 159 -1.64 22.52 -15.02
CA TYR A 159 -1.94 23.43 -16.13
C TYR A 159 -2.99 22.81 -17.05
N ALA A 160 -4.02 23.57 -17.39
CA ALA A 160 -4.96 23.22 -18.44
C ALA A 160 -4.69 24.09 -19.66
N LEU A 161 -4.02 23.54 -20.68
CA LEU A 161 -3.70 24.27 -21.91
C LEU A 161 -4.79 24.06 -22.94
N ARG A 162 -5.26 25.15 -23.58
CA ARG A 162 -6.36 25.10 -24.53
C ARG A 162 -5.93 25.20 -25.99
N GLY A 163 -6.74 24.64 -26.88
CA GLY A 163 -6.63 24.88 -28.33
C GLY A 163 -5.34 24.33 -28.96
N LEU A 164 -4.73 23.33 -28.32
CA LEU A 164 -3.49 22.73 -28.78
C LEU A 164 -3.69 21.89 -30.05
N LYS A 165 -2.75 22.04 -30.97
CA LYS A 165 -2.54 21.28 -32.19
C LYS A 165 -1.20 20.55 -32.10
N ALA A 166 -1.02 19.51 -32.90
CA ALA A 166 0.25 18.80 -32.99
C ALA A 166 1.41 19.77 -33.30
N SER A 167 1.17 20.79 -34.15
CA SER A 167 2.16 21.82 -34.51
C SER A 167 2.58 22.73 -33.34
N ASN A 168 1.81 22.80 -32.25
CA ASN A 168 2.20 23.55 -31.07
C ASN A 168 3.33 22.85 -30.29
N PHE A 169 3.50 21.53 -30.47
CA PHE A 169 4.62 20.78 -29.94
C PHE A 169 5.73 20.73 -31.00
N ARG A 170 6.79 21.51 -30.80
CA ARG A 170 7.90 21.62 -31.76
C ARG A 170 8.88 20.46 -31.59
N PHE A 171 8.44 19.24 -31.92
CA PHE A 171 9.29 18.05 -31.91
C PHE A 171 10.51 18.19 -32.84
N ASP A 172 10.42 19.03 -33.87
CA ASP A 172 11.53 19.40 -34.77
C ASP A 172 12.63 20.25 -34.10
N LEU A 173 12.33 20.87 -32.95
CA LEU A 173 13.24 21.71 -32.16
C LEU A 173 13.53 21.10 -30.77
N MET A 174 13.30 19.80 -30.62
CA MET A 174 13.45 19.08 -29.36
C MET A 174 14.93 19.01 -28.95
N GLY A 175 15.20 19.29 -27.69
CA GLY A 175 16.49 19.02 -27.08
C GLY A 175 16.52 17.69 -26.36
N GLN A 176 17.72 17.15 -26.19
CA GLN A 176 18.01 15.93 -25.47
C GLN A 176 19.22 16.06 -24.54
N SER A 177 19.19 15.31 -23.45
CA SER A 177 20.32 15.17 -22.53
C SER A 177 20.46 13.72 -22.12
N HIS A 178 21.69 13.21 -22.21
CA HIS A 178 22.09 11.91 -21.69
C HIS A 178 22.79 12.07 -20.35
N SER A 179 22.42 11.24 -19.37
CA SER A 179 23.00 11.32 -18.03
C SER A 179 23.26 9.97 -17.40
N LYS A 180 24.34 9.90 -16.63
CA LYS A 180 24.69 8.74 -15.81
C LYS A 180 24.57 9.09 -14.33
N ARG A 181 23.75 8.35 -13.58
CA ARG A 181 23.67 8.44 -12.12
C ARG A 181 24.47 7.28 -11.52
N SER A 182 25.57 7.58 -10.83
CA SER A 182 26.32 6.57 -10.08
C SER A 182 25.83 6.56 -8.63
N LEU A 183 25.34 5.41 -8.20
CA LEU A 183 25.09 5.07 -6.80
C LEU A 183 25.98 3.85 -6.54
N ASP A 184 27.15 4.05 -5.94
CA ASP A 184 28.14 3.02 -5.53
C ASP A 184 28.08 1.69 -6.34
N GLY A 185 28.30 1.79 -7.66
CA GLY A 185 28.10 0.69 -8.62
C GLY A 185 28.10 1.14 -10.09
N PRO A 186 27.88 0.25 -11.07
CA PRO A 186 27.77 0.61 -12.48
C PRO A 186 26.58 1.57 -12.64
N GLY A 187 26.88 2.86 -12.87
CA GLY A 187 25.86 3.90 -12.87
C GLY A 187 24.76 3.66 -13.91
N ILE A 188 23.53 4.01 -13.55
CA ILE A 188 22.35 3.92 -14.42
C ILE A 188 22.37 5.05 -15.44
N LEU A 189 22.01 4.74 -16.68
CA LEU A 189 22.03 5.66 -17.82
C LEU A 189 20.60 6.09 -18.15
N GLY A 190 20.39 7.37 -18.45
CA GLY A 190 19.06 7.89 -18.76
C GLY A 190 19.08 8.97 -19.83
N THR A 191 17.94 9.10 -20.50
CA THR A 191 17.67 10.07 -21.56
C THR A 191 16.55 10.99 -21.14
N PHE A 192 16.73 12.29 -21.38
CA PHE A 192 15.81 13.35 -21.02
C PHE A 192 15.57 14.22 -22.25
N CYS A 193 14.33 14.27 -22.72
CA CYS A 193 13.90 15.06 -23.87
C CYS A 193 13.08 16.27 -23.40
N ALA A 194 13.27 17.40 -24.06
CA ALA A 194 12.49 18.62 -23.82
C ALA A 194 11.99 19.19 -25.16
N VAL A 195 10.67 19.26 -25.29
CA VAL A 195 9.97 19.70 -26.50
C VAL A 195 9.34 21.07 -26.21
N PRO A 196 9.62 22.10 -27.01
CA PRO A 196 8.94 23.39 -26.87
C PRO A 196 7.44 23.26 -27.15
N ILE A 197 6.61 23.78 -26.24
CA ILE A 197 5.18 24.03 -26.50
C ILE A 197 5.02 25.52 -26.80
N VAL A 198 4.52 25.87 -27.98
CA VAL A 198 4.49 27.24 -28.50
C VAL A 198 3.14 27.59 -29.12
N PRO A 199 2.72 28.86 -29.12
CA PRO A 199 1.50 29.28 -29.80
C PRO A 199 1.62 29.19 -31.33
N ASP A 200 0.48 29.31 -32.01
CA ASP A 200 0.45 29.47 -33.45
C ASP A 200 1.18 30.76 -33.87
N GLY A 201 2.00 30.67 -34.91
CA GLY A 201 2.78 31.80 -35.43
C GLY A 201 4.09 32.10 -34.68
N TRP A 202 4.41 31.34 -33.62
CA TRP A 202 5.65 31.50 -32.86
C TRP A 202 6.91 31.34 -33.72
N THR A 203 7.95 32.11 -33.40
CA THR A 203 9.26 32.04 -34.08
C THR A 203 10.41 31.75 -33.11
N PRO A 204 11.54 31.16 -33.55
CA PRO A 204 12.71 30.93 -32.69
C PRO A 204 13.26 32.15 -31.95
N ALA A 205 12.99 33.36 -32.45
CA ALA A 205 13.38 34.62 -31.81
C ALA A 205 12.52 34.99 -30.60
N GLU A 206 11.36 34.35 -30.45
CA GLU A 206 10.44 34.52 -29.32
C GLU A 206 10.74 33.47 -28.24
N VAL A 207 10.46 33.83 -26.99
CA VAL A 207 10.73 32.96 -25.85
C VAL A 207 9.75 31.77 -25.83
N VAL A 208 10.26 30.56 -25.58
CA VAL A 208 9.41 29.38 -25.37
C VAL A 208 8.61 29.52 -24.06
N PRO A 209 7.27 29.47 -24.11
CA PRO A 209 6.43 29.69 -22.92
C PRO A 209 6.39 28.48 -21.98
N PHE A 210 6.36 27.26 -22.53
CA PHE A 210 6.26 26.00 -21.80
C PHE A 210 7.13 24.91 -22.44
N TRP A 211 7.58 23.94 -21.63
CA TRP A 211 8.37 22.81 -22.10
C TRP A 211 7.67 21.50 -21.78
N TYR A 212 7.34 20.70 -22.79
CA TYR A 212 6.91 19.33 -22.59
C TYR A 212 8.13 18.44 -22.36
N VAL A 213 8.16 17.69 -21.26
CA VAL A 213 9.35 16.93 -20.86
C VAL A 213 9.06 15.43 -20.73
N CYS A 214 9.93 14.62 -21.32
CA CYS A 214 9.83 13.15 -21.33
C CYS A 214 11.18 12.53 -20.97
N ASN A 215 11.17 11.48 -20.15
CA ASN A 215 12.36 10.68 -19.88
C ASN A 215 12.04 9.19 -19.95
N ASN A 216 13.09 8.39 -20.04
CA ASN A 216 12.98 6.93 -20.14
C ASN A 216 13.25 6.22 -18.81
N TYR A 217 13.05 6.91 -17.67
CA TYR A 217 13.24 6.35 -16.32
C TYR A 217 14.57 5.61 -16.12
N TRP A 218 15.67 6.16 -16.64
CA TRP A 218 17.00 5.54 -16.57
C TRP A 218 17.12 4.20 -17.32
N GLY A 219 16.34 4.05 -18.39
CA GLY A 219 16.40 2.94 -19.33
C GLY A 219 17.38 3.16 -20.48
N MET A 220 18.64 3.46 -20.16
CA MET A 220 19.76 3.62 -21.12
C MET A 220 19.77 4.93 -21.92
N PHE A 221 20.78 5.11 -22.77
CA PHE A 221 20.86 6.23 -23.71
C PHE A 221 20.09 5.90 -24.98
N MET A 222 19.13 6.77 -25.29
CA MET A 222 18.24 6.68 -26.43
C MET A 222 18.27 8.01 -27.17
N ASP A 223 18.03 7.99 -28.47
CA ASP A 223 17.84 9.20 -29.25
C ASP A 223 16.37 9.62 -29.21
N CYS A 224 16.11 10.87 -28.82
CA CYS A 224 14.75 11.37 -28.64
C CYS A 224 13.99 11.46 -29.98
N ASP A 225 14.64 11.84 -31.06
CA ASP A 225 14.03 11.95 -32.39
C ASP A 225 13.69 10.57 -32.96
N LEU A 226 14.60 9.59 -32.83
CA LEU A 226 14.31 8.21 -33.21
C LEU A 226 13.19 7.58 -32.39
N ALA A 227 13.11 7.90 -31.09
CA ALA A 227 12.03 7.47 -30.21
C ALA A 227 10.69 8.07 -30.60
N TYR A 228 10.65 9.37 -30.91
CA TYR A 228 9.44 10.02 -31.40
C TYR A 228 8.97 9.43 -32.74
N LYS A 229 9.88 9.20 -33.69
CA LYS A 229 9.56 8.64 -35.02
C LYS A 229 9.14 7.17 -35.00
N GLY A 230 9.32 6.46 -33.89
CA GLY A 230 8.92 5.06 -33.79
C GLY A 230 9.84 4.08 -34.55
N VAL A 231 11.08 4.47 -34.87
CA VAL A 231 11.93 3.80 -35.87
C VAL A 231 12.77 2.63 -35.31
N TYR A 232 12.74 2.32 -34.01
CA TYR A 232 13.67 1.37 -33.38
C TYR A 232 12.98 0.22 -32.62
N ASN A 233 13.40 -1.03 -32.85
CA ASN A 233 13.06 -2.26 -32.08
C ASN A 233 14.13 -3.35 -32.38
N GLU A 234 14.65 -4.25 -31.51
CA GLU A 234 13.98 -5.24 -30.65
C GLU A 234 14.74 -5.63 -29.35
N ASN A 235 15.96 -5.12 -29.09
CA ASN A 235 16.81 -5.65 -28.01
C ASN A 235 16.83 -4.85 -26.69
N ASP A 236 16.24 -3.66 -26.64
CA ASP A 236 16.15 -2.85 -25.41
C ASP A 236 14.81 -2.11 -25.33
N SER A 237 13.74 -2.89 -25.20
CA SER A 237 12.35 -2.44 -25.39
C SER A 237 11.88 -1.46 -24.31
N TYR A 238 12.42 -1.52 -23.10
CA TYR A 238 11.83 -0.79 -21.97
C TYR A 238 12.05 0.72 -22.04
N GLY A 239 13.30 1.15 -22.19
CA GLY A 239 13.63 2.58 -22.23
C GLY A 239 13.07 3.30 -23.46
N TRP A 240 13.12 2.62 -24.61
CA TRP A 240 12.61 3.18 -25.86
C TRP A 240 11.09 3.28 -25.87
N ASN A 241 10.36 2.22 -25.48
CA ASN A 241 8.90 2.24 -25.43
C ASN A 241 8.40 3.34 -24.50
N SER A 242 8.98 3.46 -23.30
CA SER A 242 8.58 4.51 -22.36
C SER A 242 8.79 5.91 -22.93
N LEU A 243 9.87 6.13 -23.70
CA LEU A 243 10.15 7.45 -24.28
C LEU A 243 9.26 7.75 -25.47
N SER A 244 9.06 6.77 -26.37
CA SER A 244 8.18 6.90 -27.54
C SER A 244 6.73 7.15 -27.11
N GLU A 245 6.25 6.37 -26.14
CA GLU A 245 4.89 6.49 -25.62
C GLU A 245 4.67 7.86 -24.97
N CYS A 246 5.66 8.38 -24.23
CA CYS A 246 5.60 9.74 -23.70
C CYS A 246 5.58 10.81 -24.81
N LEU A 247 6.53 10.76 -25.76
CA LEU A 247 6.68 11.80 -26.78
C LEU A 247 5.48 11.88 -27.72
N ARG A 248 4.88 10.75 -28.09
CA ARG A 248 3.79 10.69 -29.07
C ARG A 248 2.41 10.94 -28.46
N LYS A 249 2.27 10.81 -27.14
CA LYS A 249 0.98 10.90 -26.45
C LYS A 249 0.17 12.17 -26.74
N PRO A 250 0.77 13.37 -26.77
CA PRO A 250 0.02 14.59 -27.05
C PRO A 250 -0.66 14.56 -28.43
N GLU A 251 0.05 14.10 -29.46
CA GLU A 251 -0.50 13.99 -30.81
C GLU A 251 -1.62 12.95 -30.90
N GLU A 252 -1.42 11.79 -30.26
CA GLU A 252 -2.47 10.76 -30.18
C GLU A 252 -3.76 11.29 -29.56
N LEU A 253 -3.66 12.04 -28.46
CA LEU A 253 -4.81 12.64 -27.80
C LEU A 253 -5.50 13.67 -28.71
N ILE A 254 -4.75 14.52 -29.41
CA ILE A 254 -5.29 15.54 -30.32
C ILE A 254 -6.01 14.88 -31.51
N ILE A 255 -5.40 13.84 -32.10
CA ILE A 255 -6.00 13.09 -33.22
C ILE A 255 -7.29 12.41 -32.76
N ASN A 256 -7.26 11.73 -31.62
CA ASN A 256 -8.42 11.03 -31.09
C ASN A 256 -9.57 12.00 -30.73
N ALA A 257 -9.25 13.19 -30.21
CA ALA A 257 -10.23 14.26 -29.96
C ALA A 257 -10.96 14.66 -31.24
N ASN A 258 -10.18 14.92 -32.30
CA ASN A 258 -10.72 15.35 -33.60
C ASN A 258 -11.57 14.27 -34.28
N LEU A 259 -11.19 13.00 -34.14
CA LEU A 259 -11.90 11.87 -34.76
C LEU A 259 -13.22 11.53 -34.07
N THR A 260 -13.29 11.70 -32.75
CA THR A 260 -14.46 11.28 -31.97
C THR A 260 -15.54 12.35 -31.87
N GLY A 261 -15.27 13.59 -32.32
CA GLY A 261 -16.20 14.72 -32.20
C GLY A 261 -16.63 14.99 -30.76
N SER A 262 -15.84 14.50 -29.81
CA SER A 262 -16.24 14.38 -28.41
C SER A 262 -16.02 15.70 -27.68
N GLU A 263 -17.10 16.32 -27.21
CA GLU A 263 -17.07 17.44 -26.24
C GLU A 263 -16.42 17.05 -24.89
N LEU A 264 -16.14 15.75 -24.66
CA LEU A 264 -15.44 15.28 -23.46
C LEU A 264 -13.98 15.76 -23.40
N LEU A 265 -13.39 16.09 -24.55
CA LEU A 265 -12.18 16.92 -24.68
C LEU A 265 -12.60 18.36 -25.00
N ASN A 266 -13.41 18.95 -24.13
CA ASN A 266 -13.49 20.41 -23.98
C ASN A 266 -12.04 20.91 -23.92
N PRO A 267 -11.61 21.86 -24.76
CA PRO A 267 -10.39 21.86 -25.61
C PRO A 267 -9.06 21.92 -24.85
N LEU A 268 -8.96 21.24 -23.73
CA LEU A 268 -8.01 21.39 -22.64
C LEU A 268 -7.22 20.10 -22.52
N MET A 269 -5.91 20.23 -22.65
CA MET A 269 -4.97 19.17 -22.29
C MET A 269 -4.37 19.51 -20.93
N TYR A 270 -4.39 18.52 -20.05
CA TYR A 270 -3.94 18.69 -18.67
C TYR A 270 -2.49 18.26 -18.51
N PHE A 271 -1.73 19.07 -17.78
CA PHE A 271 -0.33 18.86 -17.48
C PHE A 271 -0.04 19.04 -16.00
N TYR A 272 0.95 18.31 -15.51
CA TYR A 272 1.56 18.50 -14.20
C TYR A 272 2.87 19.27 -14.37
N GLN A 273 3.10 20.25 -13.50
CA GLN A 273 4.44 20.78 -13.27
C GLN A 273 5.37 19.61 -12.92
N LEU A 274 6.59 19.61 -13.47
CA LEU A 274 7.55 18.54 -13.26
C LEU A 274 7.74 18.21 -11.77
N ASP A 275 7.86 19.23 -10.93
CA ASP A 275 8.12 19.08 -9.49
C ASP A 275 6.91 18.54 -8.71
N PHE A 276 5.71 18.63 -9.30
CA PHE A 276 4.46 18.11 -8.75
C PHE A 276 4.14 16.69 -9.22
N ALA A 277 4.63 16.29 -10.39
CA ALA A 277 4.29 15.01 -11.01
C ALA A 277 4.62 13.79 -10.11
N PRO A 278 3.75 12.77 -10.07
CA PRO A 278 4.07 11.51 -9.42
C PRO A 278 5.29 10.91 -10.12
N ASN A 279 6.34 10.57 -9.35
CA ASN A 279 7.67 10.14 -9.82
C ASN A 279 8.66 11.26 -10.18
N PHE A 280 8.42 12.49 -9.71
CA PHE A 280 9.45 13.53 -9.77
C PHE A 280 10.69 13.13 -8.95
N ASP A 281 11.86 13.26 -9.59
CA ASP A 281 13.17 13.22 -8.95
C ASP A 281 13.82 14.57 -9.22
N GLU A 282 14.22 15.29 -8.18
CA GLU A 282 14.87 16.61 -8.28
C GLU A 282 16.09 16.59 -9.21
N VAL A 283 16.80 15.46 -9.24
CA VAL A 283 17.94 15.26 -10.14
C VAL A 283 17.49 15.31 -11.61
N SER A 284 16.27 14.87 -11.94
CA SER A 284 15.72 14.91 -13.30
C SER A 284 15.52 16.34 -13.82
N ALA A 285 15.13 17.29 -12.97
CA ALA A 285 14.96 18.70 -13.39
C ALA A 285 16.26 19.28 -13.97
N THR A 286 17.41 18.92 -13.38
CA THR A 286 18.72 19.35 -13.87
C THR A 286 19.00 18.85 -15.29
N PHE A 287 18.62 17.61 -15.60
CA PHE A 287 18.84 17.05 -16.94
C PHE A 287 17.87 17.59 -17.99
N PHE A 288 16.63 17.91 -17.61
CA PHE A 288 15.72 18.63 -18.50
C PHE A 288 16.24 20.04 -18.83
N ARG A 289 16.82 20.74 -17.86
CA ARG A 289 17.47 22.05 -18.11
C ARG A 289 18.65 21.94 -19.08
N LYS A 290 19.42 20.84 -19.01
CA LYS A 290 20.48 20.56 -19.99
C LYS A 290 19.91 20.31 -21.39
N ALA A 291 18.86 19.51 -21.51
CA ALA A 291 18.18 19.27 -22.79
C ALA A 291 17.65 20.58 -23.40
N ILE A 292 17.04 21.46 -22.58
CA ILE A 292 16.58 22.79 -23.00
C ILE A 292 17.75 23.67 -23.50
N THR A 293 18.89 23.62 -22.81
CA THR A 293 20.07 24.37 -23.20
C THR A 293 20.63 23.87 -24.53
N GLU A 294 20.67 22.56 -24.74
CA GLU A 294 21.06 21.97 -26.02
C GLU A 294 20.12 22.41 -27.14
N ALA A 295 18.79 22.37 -26.91
CA ALA A 295 17.81 22.86 -27.89
C ALA A 295 18.06 24.32 -28.27
N SER A 296 18.34 25.18 -27.28
CA SER A 296 18.66 26.59 -27.50
C SER A 296 19.90 26.78 -28.36
N VAL A 297 20.97 26.04 -28.09
CA VAL A 297 22.23 26.16 -28.82
C VAL A 297 22.11 25.62 -30.24
N PHE A 298 21.51 24.45 -30.41
CA PHE A 298 21.46 23.76 -31.70
C PHE A 298 20.43 24.38 -32.64
N HIS A 299 19.23 24.71 -32.12
CA HIS A 299 18.12 25.24 -32.91
C HIS A 299 18.00 26.77 -32.85
N ARG A 300 18.87 27.45 -32.10
CA ARG A 300 18.87 28.92 -31.93
C ARG A 300 17.53 29.46 -31.41
N ILE A 301 16.87 28.70 -30.54
CA ILE A 301 15.62 29.11 -29.91
C ILE A 301 15.88 29.90 -28.63
N MET A 302 15.08 30.95 -28.42
CA MET A 302 15.15 31.75 -27.21
C MET A 302 14.50 31.03 -26.03
N ILE A 303 15.26 30.86 -24.95
CA ILE A 303 14.82 30.14 -23.77
C ILE A 303 14.66 31.09 -22.58
N ARG A 304 13.76 30.71 -21.69
CA ARG A 304 13.59 31.31 -20.37
C ARG A 304 13.69 30.21 -19.33
N TYR A 305 14.63 30.34 -18.40
CA TYR A 305 14.93 29.27 -17.44
C TYR A 305 13.80 29.04 -16.41
N ASP A 306 12.93 30.00 -16.17
CA ASP A 306 11.73 29.85 -15.34
C ASP A 306 10.48 29.42 -16.13
N ALA A 307 10.61 29.08 -17.42
CA ALA A 307 9.51 28.48 -18.16
C ALA A 307 9.08 27.14 -17.52
N PRO A 308 7.77 26.90 -17.31
CA PRO A 308 7.29 25.67 -16.71
C PRO A 308 7.71 24.42 -17.48
N LEU A 309 8.18 23.42 -16.74
CA LEU A 309 8.47 22.08 -17.25
C LEU A 309 7.23 21.22 -17.00
N LEU A 310 6.60 20.77 -18.07
CA LEU A 310 5.29 20.14 -18.05
C LEU A 310 5.37 18.66 -18.43
N ARG A 311 4.75 17.81 -17.63
CA ARG A 311 4.45 16.42 -17.98
C ARG A 311 2.97 16.27 -18.25
N LEU A 312 2.62 15.43 -19.21
CA LEU A 312 1.23 15.17 -19.54
C LEU A 312 0.56 14.47 -18.35
N ALA A 313 -0.62 14.95 -17.95
CA ALA A 313 -1.38 14.33 -16.86
C ALA A 313 -1.90 12.94 -17.29
N GLN A 314 -1.78 11.94 -16.41
CA GLN A 314 -2.14 10.56 -16.73
C GLN A 314 -3.64 10.38 -17.03
N THR A 315 -4.51 11.11 -16.32
CA THR A 315 -5.97 10.93 -16.41
C THR A 315 -6.66 11.98 -17.28
N GLN A 316 -5.94 12.94 -17.86
CA GLN A 316 -6.47 14.04 -18.71
C GLN A 316 -7.79 14.66 -18.18
N GLU A 317 -7.79 15.03 -16.91
CA GLU A 317 -8.97 15.57 -16.22
C GLU A 317 -8.61 16.78 -15.34
N PRO A 318 -9.61 17.60 -14.97
CA PRO A 318 -9.44 18.65 -13.97
C PRO A 318 -8.76 18.12 -12.70
N CYS A 319 -7.79 18.85 -12.16
CA CYS A 319 -6.76 18.25 -11.31
C CYS A 319 -7.31 17.31 -10.23
N CYS A 320 -6.81 16.08 -10.41
CA CYS A 320 -6.38 15.11 -9.43
C CYS A 320 -7.47 14.31 -8.72
N GLN A 321 -8.76 14.50 -9.02
CA GLN A 321 -9.84 13.73 -8.38
C GLN A 321 -9.74 12.21 -8.64
N ILE A 322 -9.58 11.80 -9.90
CA ILE A 322 -9.38 10.36 -10.19
C ILE A 322 -8.08 9.87 -9.59
N LEU A 323 -6.99 10.62 -9.70
CA LEU A 323 -5.71 10.20 -9.12
C LEU A 323 -5.81 10.00 -7.59
N ILE A 324 -6.43 10.94 -6.88
CA ILE A 324 -6.73 10.83 -5.44
C ILE A 324 -7.56 9.58 -5.16
N LYS A 325 -8.62 9.34 -5.95
CA LYS A 325 -9.49 8.18 -5.78
C LYS A 325 -8.71 6.88 -5.99
N THR A 326 -7.99 6.74 -7.11
CA THR A 326 -7.18 5.56 -7.42
C THR A 326 -6.11 5.31 -6.36
N THR A 327 -5.39 6.35 -5.95
CA THR A 327 -4.37 6.25 -4.89
C THR A 327 -4.98 5.83 -3.54
N ASN A 328 -6.18 6.32 -3.22
CA ASN A 328 -6.90 5.89 -2.02
C ASN A 328 -7.39 4.43 -2.12
N ASP A 329 -7.97 4.05 -3.25
CA ASP A 329 -8.46 2.69 -3.53
C ASP A 329 -7.31 1.68 -3.46
N GLU A 330 -6.14 1.99 -4.03
CA GLU A 330 -4.93 1.17 -3.93
C GLU A 330 -4.47 0.97 -2.49
N ALA A 331 -4.49 2.01 -1.65
CA ALA A 331 -4.12 1.91 -0.24
C ALA A 331 -5.10 1.06 0.58
N ILE A 332 -6.40 1.16 0.27
CA ILE A 332 -7.43 0.33 0.90
C ILE A 332 -7.25 -1.14 0.47
N ILE A 333 -7.12 -1.39 -0.83
CA ILE A 333 -6.93 -2.75 -1.38
C ILE A 333 -5.67 -3.38 -0.78
N PHE A 334 -4.55 -2.66 -0.78
CA PHE A 334 -3.29 -3.15 -0.21
C PHE A 334 -3.42 -3.52 1.28
N SER A 335 -4.10 -2.67 2.05
CA SER A 335 -4.39 -2.92 3.47
C SER A 335 -5.25 -4.17 3.67
N ILE A 336 -6.32 -4.32 2.88
CA ILE A 336 -7.22 -5.47 2.95
C ILE A 336 -6.48 -6.75 2.57
N VAL A 337 -5.74 -6.76 1.46
CA VAL A 337 -5.04 -7.94 0.95
C VAL A 337 -3.98 -8.44 1.92
N LEU A 338 -3.29 -7.56 2.66
CA LEU A 338 -2.28 -7.98 3.62
C LEU A 338 -2.86 -8.37 4.99
N VAL A 339 -3.83 -7.61 5.51
CA VAL A 339 -4.30 -7.79 6.88
C VAL A 339 -5.44 -8.81 6.96
N LEU A 340 -6.40 -8.78 6.04
CA LEU A 340 -7.62 -9.58 6.14
C LEU A 340 -7.35 -11.09 6.05
N PRO A 341 -6.53 -11.62 5.11
CA PRO A 341 -6.25 -13.06 5.07
C PRO A 341 -5.55 -13.55 6.35
N PHE A 342 -4.69 -12.72 6.94
CA PHE A 342 -4.00 -13.07 8.18
C PHE A 342 -4.97 -13.16 9.37
N VAL A 343 -5.86 -12.17 9.51
CA VAL A 343 -6.90 -12.18 10.55
C VAL A 343 -7.84 -13.37 10.37
N LEU A 344 -8.27 -13.64 9.13
CA LEU A 344 -9.13 -14.78 8.80
C LEU A 344 -8.43 -16.12 9.06
N ALA A 345 -7.14 -16.26 8.74
CA ALA A 345 -6.38 -17.46 9.05
C ALA A 345 -6.25 -17.68 10.56
N CYS A 346 -6.00 -16.63 11.34
CA CYS A 346 -5.96 -16.71 12.80
C CYS A 346 -7.33 -17.09 13.38
N ALA A 347 -8.40 -16.49 12.88
CA ALA A 347 -9.77 -16.82 13.27
C ALA A 347 -10.12 -18.27 12.91
N TRP A 348 -9.82 -18.70 11.69
CA TRP A 348 -10.06 -20.07 11.22
C TRP A 348 -9.26 -21.10 12.02
N LEU A 349 -7.98 -20.84 12.31
CA LEU A 349 -7.17 -21.73 13.16
C LEU A 349 -7.75 -21.86 14.57
N ASN A 350 -8.31 -20.78 15.12
CA ASN A 350 -9.00 -20.81 16.41
C ASN A 350 -10.29 -21.64 16.35
N VAL A 351 -11.10 -21.50 15.29
CA VAL A 351 -12.33 -22.28 15.08
C VAL A 351 -12.04 -23.77 14.78
N TYR A 352 -11.04 -24.05 13.95
CA TYR A 352 -10.62 -25.41 13.59
C TYR A 352 -10.14 -26.17 14.84
N ARG A 353 -9.29 -25.56 15.66
CA ARG A 353 -8.86 -26.16 16.93
C ARG A 353 -10.03 -26.42 17.87
N PHE A 354 -11.02 -25.53 17.93
CA PHE A 354 -12.23 -25.75 18.72
C PHE A 354 -13.02 -26.96 18.24
N THR A 355 -13.43 -26.97 16.98
CA THR A 355 -14.33 -27.99 16.41
C THR A 355 -13.73 -29.40 16.38
N PHE A 356 -12.43 -29.52 16.10
CA PHE A 356 -11.78 -30.84 15.99
C PHE A 356 -11.19 -31.34 17.32
N GLN A 357 -10.63 -30.48 18.18
CA GLN A 357 -10.12 -30.95 19.47
C GLN A 357 -11.24 -31.27 20.47
N HIS A 358 -12.35 -30.52 20.48
CA HIS A 358 -13.49 -30.88 21.34
C HIS A 358 -14.07 -32.23 20.96
N LYS A 359 -14.28 -32.52 19.67
CA LYS A 359 -14.78 -33.83 19.22
C LYS A 359 -13.85 -34.98 19.64
N PHE A 360 -12.54 -34.75 19.66
CA PHE A 360 -11.56 -35.76 20.08
C PHE A 360 -11.59 -35.97 21.59
N ILE A 361 -11.64 -34.89 22.38
CA ILE A 361 -11.71 -34.95 23.85
C ILE A 361 -13.05 -35.56 24.30
N GLU A 362 -14.15 -35.20 23.65
CA GLU A 362 -15.48 -35.70 23.96
C GLU A 362 -15.58 -37.21 23.64
N LYS A 363 -15.07 -37.66 22.48
CA LYS A 363 -14.94 -39.09 22.16
C LYS A 363 -14.03 -39.83 23.15
N ALA A 364 -12.89 -39.26 23.52
CA ALA A 364 -11.99 -39.86 24.50
C ALA A 364 -12.64 -39.98 25.90
N SER A 365 -13.43 -38.99 26.30
CA SER A 365 -14.18 -38.98 27.57
C SER A 365 -15.34 -39.98 27.58
N LEU A 366 -16.02 -40.17 26.44
CA LEU A 366 -17.07 -41.18 26.25
C LEU A 366 -16.48 -42.58 26.28
N LEU A 367 -15.35 -42.81 25.62
CA LEU A 367 -14.62 -44.08 25.63
C LEU A 367 -14.13 -44.42 27.04
N THR A 368 -13.57 -43.47 27.79
CA THR A 368 -13.17 -43.71 29.19
C THR A 368 -14.36 -43.94 30.11
N ARG A 369 -15.49 -43.24 29.92
CA ARG A 369 -16.73 -43.53 30.67
C ARG A 369 -17.28 -44.91 30.35
N GLN A 370 -17.26 -45.35 29.09
CA GLN A 370 -17.68 -46.69 28.70
C GLN A 370 -16.74 -47.78 29.25
N HIS A 371 -15.43 -47.55 29.20
CA HIS A 371 -14.43 -48.47 29.77
C HIS A 371 -14.56 -48.60 31.30
N LEU A 372 -14.82 -47.50 31.99
CA LEU A 372 -15.06 -47.52 33.45
C LEU A 372 -16.39 -48.20 33.79
N LYS A 373 -17.42 -48.04 32.96
CA LYS A 373 -18.72 -48.71 33.12
C LYS A 373 -18.60 -50.22 32.91
N SER A 374 -17.78 -50.68 31.96
CA SER A 374 -17.52 -52.11 31.74
C SER A 374 -16.72 -52.73 32.89
N ILE A 375 -15.76 -52.01 33.47
CA ILE A 375 -15.02 -52.45 34.66
C ILE A 375 -15.98 -52.57 35.87
N TYR A 376 -16.88 -51.60 36.07
CA TYR A 376 -17.86 -51.62 37.16
C TYR A 376 -18.92 -52.73 37.03
N LEU A 377 -19.34 -53.06 35.80
CA LEU A 377 -20.31 -54.13 35.54
C LEU A 377 -19.66 -55.52 35.46
N GLY A 378 -18.35 -55.59 35.17
CA GLY A 378 -17.57 -56.83 35.12
C GLY A 378 -17.10 -57.35 36.48
N HIS A 379 -17.07 -56.51 37.51
CA HIS A 379 -16.75 -56.90 38.90
C HIS A 379 -17.97 -57.37 39.72
N GLY A 380 -19.11 -57.57 39.05
CA GLY A 380 -20.36 -58.05 39.65
C GLY A 380 -20.75 -59.48 39.26
N ARG A 381 -19.78 -60.34 38.91
CA ARG A 381 -19.98 -61.79 38.77
C ARG A 381 -19.10 -62.54 39.74
#